data_AF-A0A969QR06-F1
#
_entry.id   AF-A0A969QR06-F1
#
_cell.length_a   1.000
_cell.length_b   1.000
_cell.length_c   1.000
_cell.angle_alpha   90.00
_cell.angle_beta   90.00
_cell.angle_gamma   90.00
#
_symmetry.space_group_name_H-M   'P 1'
#
loop_
_entity.id
_entity.type
_entity.pdbx_description
1 polymer ?
#
loop_
_entity_poly.entity_id
_entity_poly.type
_entity_poly.pdbx_seq_one_letter_code
_entity_poly.pdbx_strand_id
1 'polypeptide(L)'
;MNRFTLPITLATLLLASHSHAQVSYTGGVYSQNFDTLQGNTNNTTGVTWTNNSTLPGWYSSQTTYGVTNGTMGGTAATFNPTGTAANVGLFSFGSSSSTDRALGSRATSAVAGNSNIYYGVRLVNQTAQTISSFTVTFTGEQWHKNGATTAHTLPVQYLLGATDISTGSWAPIATFHLLSIPPPSPASMATPPQTAAE
;
A
#
# COMPACT_ATOMS: atom_id res chain seq x y z
N MET A 1 -2.43 42.92 -59.74
CA MET A 1 -2.35 41.58 -59.10
C MET A 1 -2.22 41.79 -57.61
N ASN A 2 -3.32 41.61 -56.87
CA ASN A 2 -3.38 41.86 -55.43
C ASN A 2 -2.66 40.74 -54.67
N ARG A 3 -1.76 41.13 -53.78
CA ARG A 3 -1.01 40.24 -52.89
C ARG A 3 -1.86 39.93 -51.66
N PHE A 4 -1.92 38.65 -51.28
CA PHE A 4 -2.49 38.18 -50.02
C PHE A 4 -1.38 37.54 -49.19
N THR A 5 -1.16 38.07 -47.99
CA THR A 5 -0.24 37.51 -46.99
C THR A 5 -1.10 37.00 -45.83
N LEU A 6 -1.07 35.69 -45.57
CA LEU A 6 -1.72 35.11 -44.39
C LEU A 6 -0.77 35.16 -43.19
N PRO A 7 -1.22 35.61 -42.00
CA PRO A 7 -0.46 35.43 -40.77
C PRO A 7 -0.62 34.00 -40.25
N ILE A 8 0.49 33.34 -39.93
CA ILE A 8 0.49 32.07 -39.19
C ILE A 8 0.65 32.41 -37.71
N THR A 9 -0.40 32.16 -36.92
CA THR A 9 -0.34 32.21 -35.46
C THR A 9 0.12 30.86 -34.92
N LEU A 10 1.29 30.85 -34.28
CA LEU A 10 1.81 29.68 -33.57
C LEU A 10 1.22 29.67 -32.14
N ALA A 11 0.31 28.74 -31.86
CA ALA A 11 -0.20 28.51 -30.52
C ALA A 11 0.78 27.62 -29.74
N THR A 12 1.49 28.20 -28.76
CA THR A 12 2.27 27.43 -27.79
C THR A 12 1.35 26.73 -26.79
N LEU A 13 1.29 25.40 -26.87
CA LEU A 13 0.67 24.55 -25.85
C LEU A 13 1.62 24.48 -24.64
N LEU A 14 1.31 25.21 -23.57
CA LEU A 14 1.95 24.99 -22.27
C LEU A 14 1.41 23.67 -21.71
N LEU A 15 2.17 22.58 -21.85
CA LEU A 15 1.95 21.41 -21.03
C LEU A 15 2.40 21.75 -19.61
N ALA A 16 1.45 21.87 -18.69
CA ALA A 16 1.77 21.92 -17.27
C ALA A 16 2.37 20.57 -16.87
N SER A 17 3.69 20.52 -16.73
CA SER A 17 4.35 19.43 -16.04
C SER A 17 3.84 19.45 -14.59
N HIS A 18 3.01 18.49 -14.23
CA HIS A 18 2.67 18.28 -12.82
C HIS A 18 3.94 17.75 -12.16
N SER A 19 4.73 18.66 -11.61
CA SER A 19 5.72 18.29 -10.61
C SER A 19 4.91 17.79 -9.41
N HIS A 20 4.69 16.48 -9.34
CA HIS A 20 4.21 15.86 -8.12
C HIS A 20 5.30 16.11 -7.08
N ALA A 21 5.12 17.16 -6.28
CA ALA A 21 5.89 17.35 -5.08
C ALA A 21 5.47 16.25 -4.09
N GLN A 22 6.41 15.79 -3.28
CA GLN A 22 6.11 15.21 -1.96
C GLN A 22 4.99 16.00 -1.25
N VAL A 23 4.30 15.39 -0.28
CA VAL A 23 3.21 16.08 0.42
C VAL A 23 3.77 17.33 1.11
N SER A 24 3.32 18.50 0.64
CA SER A 24 3.69 19.79 1.23
C SER A 24 2.94 19.94 2.55
N TYR A 25 3.65 19.73 3.64
CA TYR A 25 3.09 19.82 4.99
C TYR A 25 3.17 21.26 5.48
N THR A 26 2.00 21.90 5.61
CA THR A 26 1.85 23.29 6.08
C THR A 26 1.26 23.38 7.49
N GLY A 27 1.29 22.27 8.25
CA GLY A 27 0.71 22.15 9.59
C GLY A 27 -0.56 21.32 9.63
N GLY A 28 -1.02 20.98 10.84
CA GLY A 28 -2.25 20.20 11.05
C GLY A 28 -2.04 18.68 10.95
N VAL A 29 -3.11 17.96 10.62
CA VAL A 29 -3.12 16.50 10.51
C VAL A 29 -3.03 16.09 9.04
N TYR A 30 -2.06 15.25 8.70
CA TYR A 30 -2.06 14.49 7.45
C TYR A 30 -2.75 13.15 7.69
N SER A 31 -3.69 12.78 6.83
CA SER A 31 -4.37 11.49 6.87
C SER A 31 -4.31 10.81 5.50
N GLN A 32 -4.26 9.48 5.53
CA GLN A 32 -4.35 8.64 4.34
C GLN A 32 -5.22 7.43 4.66
N ASN A 33 -6.29 7.25 3.90
CA ASN A 33 -7.21 6.11 4.00
C ASN A 33 -6.97 5.02 2.96
N PHE A 34 -6.15 5.28 1.93
CA PHE A 34 -5.79 4.34 0.85
C PHE A 34 -6.93 3.93 -0.09
N ASP A 35 -8.15 4.41 0.10
CA ASP A 35 -9.35 4.09 -0.70
C ASP A 35 -9.21 4.37 -2.20
N THR A 36 -8.21 5.16 -2.61
CA THR A 36 -7.90 5.43 -4.02
C THR A 36 -7.05 4.33 -4.69
N LEU A 37 -6.58 3.33 -3.94
CA LEU A 37 -5.93 2.15 -4.52
C LEU A 37 -6.92 1.34 -5.35
N GLN A 38 -6.40 0.59 -6.34
CA GLN A 38 -7.24 -0.25 -7.18
C GLN A 38 -7.99 -1.29 -6.33
N GLY A 39 -9.32 -1.34 -6.48
CA GLY A 39 -10.20 -2.31 -5.83
C GLY A 39 -11.22 -2.96 -6.75
N ASN A 40 -11.26 -2.61 -8.04
CA ASN A 40 -12.23 -3.12 -9.01
C ASN A 40 -12.07 -4.62 -9.34
N THR A 41 -10.89 -5.17 -9.08
CA THR A 41 -10.58 -6.58 -9.28
C THR A 41 -10.18 -7.22 -7.96
N ASN A 42 -10.05 -8.54 -7.97
CA ASN A 42 -9.52 -9.29 -6.84
C ASN A 42 -8.53 -10.35 -7.35
N ASN A 43 -7.54 -10.68 -6.52
CA ASN A 43 -6.44 -11.59 -6.83
C ASN A 43 -5.71 -11.24 -8.12
N THR A 44 -5.53 -9.94 -8.37
CA THR A 44 -4.79 -9.40 -9.53
C THR A 44 -3.35 -9.09 -9.13
N THR A 45 -2.39 -9.45 -9.98
CA THR A 45 -0.96 -9.17 -9.76
C THR A 45 -0.43 -8.19 -10.81
N GLY A 46 0.76 -7.65 -10.56
CA GLY A 46 1.48 -6.83 -11.54
C GLY A 46 0.86 -5.45 -11.79
N VAL A 47 -0.01 -4.97 -10.89
CA VAL A 47 -0.52 -3.60 -11.00
C VAL A 47 0.64 -2.65 -10.74
N THR A 48 0.86 -1.69 -11.62
CA THR A 48 2.00 -0.78 -11.53
C THR A 48 1.91 0.10 -10.28
N TRP A 49 2.98 0.10 -9.48
CA TRP A 49 3.19 1.10 -8.44
C TRP A 49 4.15 2.17 -8.97
N THR A 50 3.68 3.41 -8.98
CA THR A 50 4.48 4.59 -9.33
C THR A 50 4.56 5.50 -8.12
N ASN A 51 5.77 5.70 -7.60
CA ASN A 51 6.03 6.57 -6.47
C ASN A 51 5.46 7.97 -6.71
N ASN A 52 4.78 8.51 -5.70
CA ASN A 52 4.12 9.81 -5.72
C ASN A 52 2.99 9.96 -6.76
N SER A 53 2.52 8.87 -7.37
CA SER A 53 1.44 8.90 -8.37
C SER A 53 0.34 7.89 -8.06
N THR A 54 0.68 6.63 -7.74
CA THR A 54 -0.32 5.64 -7.29
C THR A 54 -1.03 6.13 -6.04
N LEU A 55 -0.28 6.74 -5.12
CA LEU A 55 -0.78 7.45 -3.96
C LEU A 55 0.06 8.73 -3.78
N PRO A 56 -0.56 9.93 -3.76
CA PRO A 56 0.18 11.18 -3.57
C PRO A 56 1.00 11.17 -2.27
N GLY A 57 2.29 11.45 -2.38
CA GLY A 57 3.24 11.45 -1.27
C GLY A 57 3.79 10.09 -0.86
N TRP A 58 3.25 8.98 -1.38
CA TRP A 58 3.65 7.64 -0.97
C TRP A 58 4.69 7.04 -1.90
N TYR A 59 5.61 6.32 -1.28
CA TYR A 59 6.74 5.67 -1.93
C TYR A 59 6.75 4.20 -1.53
N SER A 60 7.26 3.34 -2.41
CA SER A 60 7.54 1.94 -2.13
C SER A 60 8.85 1.50 -2.78
N SER A 61 9.49 0.53 -2.15
CA SER A 61 10.57 -0.28 -2.73
C SER A 61 10.09 -1.20 -3.85
N GLN A 62 8.77 -1.42 -3.97
CA GLN A 62 8.16 -2.26 -4.99
C GLN A 62 7.71 -1.40 -6.18
N THR A 63 7.91 -1.90 -7.39
CA THR A 63 7.43 -1.27 -8.63
C THR A 63 6.07 -1.82 -9.09
N THR A 64 5.58 -2.86 -8.41
CA THR A 64 4.25 -3.43 -8.62
C THR A 64 3.61 -3.80 -7.31
N TYR A 65 2.28 -3.87 -7.29
CA TYR A 65 1.50 -4.37 -6.18
C TYR A 65 0.39 -5.32 -6.65
N GLY A 66 -0.14 -6.12 -5.74
CA GLY A 66 -1.30 -6.96 -5.97
C GLY A 66 -2.59 -6.35 -5.41
N VAL A 67 -3.73 -6.72 -5.97
CA VAL A 67 -5.06 -6.37 -5.44
C VAL A 67 -5.69 -7.64 -4.89
N THR A 68 -5.98 -7.69 -3.60
CA THR A 68 -6.54 -8.89 -2.98
C THR A 68 -7.44 -8.60 -1.77
N ASN A 69 -8.40 -9.47 -1.51
CA ASN A 69 -9.14 -9.57 -0.25
C ASN A 69 -8.49 -10.52 0.76
N GLY A 70 -7.21 -10.84 0.58
CA GLY A 70 -6.47 -11.76 1.44
C GLY A 70 -6.52 -13.23 0.98
N THR A 71 -7.19 -13.53 -0.13
CA THR A 71 -7.29 -14.88 -0.71
C THR A 71 -6.33 -15.13 -1.87
N MET A 72 -5.46 -14.17 -2.20
CA MET A 72 -4.43 -14.39 -3.21
C MET A 72 -3.55 -15.54 -2.73
N GLY A 73 -3.46 -16.58 -3.56
CA GLY A 73 -2.75 -17.82 -3.23
C GLY A 73 -3.52 -18.90 -2.50
N GLY A 74 -4.83 -18.74 -2.36
CA GLY A 74 -5.72 -19.69 -1.67
C GLY A 74 -6.48 -19.05 -0.51
N THR A 75 -7.45 -19.78 0.04
CA THR A 75 -8.13 -19.40 1.29
C THR A 75 -7.21 -19.68 2.48
N ALA A 76 -7.55 -19.24 3.70
CA ALA A 76 -6.78 -19.61 4.89
C ALA A 76 -6.54 -21.14 5.02
N ALA A 77 -7.46 -21.97 4.51
CA ALA A 77 -7.36 -23.43 4.52
C ALA A 77 -6.53 -24.02 3.36
N THR A 78 -6.44 -23.33 2.23
CA THR A 78 -5.74 -23.81 1.01
C THR A 78 -4.53 -22.95 0.64
N PHE A 79 -4.15 -22.03 1.52
CA PHE A 79 -3.10 -21.08 1.30
C PHE A 79 -1.77 -21.79 1.10
N ASN A 80 -1.13 -21.60 -0.07
CA ASN A 80 0.20 -22.12 -0.33
C ASN A 80 1.26 -21.01 -0.14
N PRO A 81 1.91 -20.94 1.04
CA PRO A 81 2.87 -19.89 1.38
C PRO A 81 4.18 -19.96 0.58
N THR A 82 4.50 -21.10 -0.03
CA THR A 82 5.80 -21.36 -0.67
C THR A 82 5.69 -21.48 -2.18
N GLY A 83 4.53 -21.87 -2.72
CA GLY A 83 4.35 -22.20 -4.13
C GLY A 83 3.80 -21.07 -5.01
N THR A 84 3.42 -19.92 -4.46
CA THR A 84 2.86 -18.82 -5.27
C THR A 84 3.58 -17.50 -5.01
N ALA A 85 4.50 -17.13 -5.90
CA ALA A 85 5.20 -15.84 -5.88
C ALA A 85 4.22 -14.64 -5.91
N ALA A 86 3.01 -14.85 -6.43
CA ALA A 86 1.92 -13.88 -6.41
C ALA A 86 1.56 -13.37 -4.99
N ASN A 87 1.86 -14.14 -3.93
CA ASN A 87 1.45 -13.82 -2.56
C ASN A 87 2.43 -12.96 -1.77
N VAL A 88 3.48 -12.49 -2.42
CA VAL A 88 4.59 -11.78 -1.79
C VAL A 88 4.74 -10.43 -2.48
N GLY A 89 4.93 -9.37 -1.71
CA GLY A 89 5.04 -8.01 -2.23
C GLY A 89 4.11 -7.02 -1.53
N LEU A 90 3.89 -5.90 -2.21
CA LEU A 90 2.97 -4.85 -1.79
C LEU A 90 1.54 -5.20 -2.24
N PHE A 91 0.55 -4.85 -1.44
CA PHE A 91 -0.85 -5.15 -1.74
C PHE A 91 -1.77 -3.97 -1.44
N SER A 92 -2.75 -3.81 -2.31
CA SER A 92 -4.02 -3.19 -1.96
C SER A 92 -4.95 -4.28 -1.45
N PHE A 93 -5.45 -4.07 -0.26
CA PHE A 93 -6.19 -5.03 0.54
C PHE A 93 -7.66 -4.60 0.67
N GLY A 94 -8.60 -5.51 0.38
CA GLY A 94 -10.04 -5.26 0.50
C GLY A 94 -10.86 -6.10 -0.48
N SER A 95 -12.17 -6.20 -0.24
CA SER A 95 -13.11 -6.95 -1.08
C SER A 95 -13.16 -6.46 -2.53
N SER A 96 -13.55 -7.34 -3.46
CA SER A 96 -13.74 -6.98 -4.86
C SER A 96 -14.76 -5.86 -5.00
N SER A 97 -14.46 -4.89 -5.84
CA SER A 97 -15.28 -3.69 -6.10
C SER A 97 -15.52 -2.79 -4.89
N SER A 98 -14.79 -3.00 -3.78
CA SER A 98 -14.83 -2.13 -2.61
C SER A 98 -13.92 -0.92 -2.81
N THR A 99 -14.38 0.25 -2.36
CA THR A 99 -13.53 1.44 -2.19
C THR A 99 -12.83 1.48 -0.85
N ASP A 100 -13.24 0.68 0.13
CA ASP A 100 -12.53 0.51 1.40
C ASP A 100 -11.28 -0.33 1.14
N ARG A 101 -10.11 0.33 1.14
CA ARG A 101 -8.82 -0.29 0.82
C ARG A 101 -7.81 -0.07 1.95
N ALA A 102 -6.98 -1.07 2.19
CA ALA A 102 -5.77 -0.94 3.00
C ALA A 102 -4.51 -1.12 2.15
N LEU A 103 -3.42 -0.43 2.50
CA LEU A 103 -2.09 -0.71 1.96
C LEU A 103 -1.36 -1.65 2.91
N GLY A 104 -0.79 -2.74 2.40
CA GLY A 104 -0.01 -3.64 3.23
C GLY A 104 0.99 -4.46 2.45
N SER A 105 1.67 -5.37 3.14
CA SER A 105 2.71 -6.19 2.53
C SER A 105 2.71 -7.61 3.07
N ARG A 106 3.29 -8.52 2.31
CA ARG A 106 3.58 -9.89 2.73
C ARG A 106 4.99 -10.21 2.27
N ALA A 107 5.87 -10.52 3.22
CA ALA A 107 7.25 -10.91 2.96
C ALA A 107 7.47 -12.37 3.38
N THR A 108 8.41 -13.06 2.71
CA THR A 108 8.81 -14.42 3.08
C THR A 108 10.27 -14.64 2.74
N SER A 109 10.99 -15.38 3.59
CA SER A 109 12.35 -15.84 3.28
C SER A 109 12.38 -16.98 2.26
N ALA A 110 11.22 -17.61 1.97
CA ALA A 110 11.12 -18.72 1.02
C ALA A 110 11.12 -18.28 -0.46
N VAL A 111 10.97 -16.98 -0.73
CA VAL A 111 11.00 -16.40 -2.08
C VAL A 111 12.17 -15.43 -2.16
N ALA A 112 13.12 -15.71 -3.07
CA ALA A 112 14.30 -14.88 -3.26
C ALA A 112 13.93 -13.45 -3.68
N GLY A 113 14.66 -12.45 -3.16
CA GLY A 113 14.47 -11.03 -3.50
C GLY A 113 13.29 -10.33 -2.80
N ASN A 114 12.66 -10.97 -1.81
CA ASN A 114 11.38 -10.51 -1.24
C ASN A 114 11.38 -10.43 0.31
N SER A 115 12.56 -10.17 0.89
CA SER A 115 12.76 -10.21 2.35
C SER A 115 12.31 -8.94 3.07
N ASN A 116 12.52 -7.77 2.45
CA ASN A 116 12.17 -6.48 3.04
C ASN A 116 11.37 -5.63 2.05
N ILE A 117 10.15 -5.26 2.45
CA ILE A 117 9.25 -4.44 1.66
C ILE A 117 9.05 -3.12 2.40
N TYR A 118 9.56 -2.04 1.82
CA TYR A 118 9.42 -0.69 2.36
C TYR A 118 8.31 0.05 1.63
N TYR A 119 7.47 0.76 2.38
CA TYR A 119 6.47 1.69 1.89
C TYR A 119 6.18 2.75 2.95
N GLY A 120 5.90 3.98 2.52
CA GLY A 120 5.70 5.09 3.44
C GLY A 120 5.47 6.42 2.75
N VAL A 121 5.10 7.43 3.54
CA VAL A 121 4.84 8.80 3.07
C VAL A 121 6.09 9.68 3.22
N ARG A 122 6.33 10.54 2.23
CA ARG A 122 7.31 11.62 2.30
C ARG A 122 6.61 12.96 2.44
N LEU A 123 6.88 13.63 3.55
CA LEU A 123 6.37 14.97 3.88
C LEU A 123 7.50 15.99 3.72
N VAL A 124 7.19 17.20 3.25
CA VAL A 124 8.11 18.34 3.39
C VAL A 124 7.49 19.45 4.20
N ASN A 125 8.25 19.86 5.22
CA ASN A 125 7.91 20.98 6.06
C ASN A 125 7.95 22.28 5.26
N GLN A 126 6.78 22.81 4.95
CA GLN A 126 6.58 24.15 4.38
C GLN A 126 5.90 25.08 5.38
N THR A 127 5.97 24.76 6.67
CA THR A 127 5.62 25.71 7.72
C THR A 127 6.74 26.75 7.87
N ALA A 128 6.45 27.85 8.56
CA ALA A 128 7.46 28.85 8.90
C ALA A 128 8.38 28.42 10.07
N GLN A 129 8.19 27.22 10.63
CA GLN A 129 8.85 26.79 11.86
C GLN A 129 9.48 25.40 11.72
N THR A 130 10.46 25.11 12.58
CA THR A 130 10.99 23.75 12.71
C THR A 130 9.98 22.87 13.45
N ILE A 131 9.61 21.74 12.85
CA ILE A 131 8.80 20.72 13.51
C ILE A 131 9.73 19.87 14.37
N SER A 132 9.56 19.94 15.69
CA SER A 132 10.37 19.20 16.66
C SER A 132 9.80 17.84 17.04
N SER A 133 8.52 17.58 16.75
CA SER A 133 7.87 16.31 17.03
C SER A 133 6.72 16.05 16.06
N PHE A 134 6.38 14.77 15.90
CA PHE A 134 5.19 14.32 15.19
C PHE A 134 4.61 13.12 15.93
N THR A 135 3.28 12.98 15.84
CA THR A 135 2.58 11.78 16.31
C THR A 135 2.16 10.97 15.09
N VAL A 136 2.50 9.69 15.07
CA VAL A 136 2.03 8.76 14.04
C VAL A 136 0.99 7.84 14.67
N THR A 137 -0.21 7.85 14.10
CA THR A 137 -1.28 6.90 14.43
C THR A 137 -1.67 6.14 13.17
N PHE A 138 -1.94 4.85 13.32
CA PHE A 138 -2.39 3.99 12.24
C PHE A 138 -3.24 2.86 12.80
N THR A 139 -4.15 2.35 11.98
CA THR A 139 -4.89 1.12 12.22
C THR A 139 -4.23 0.03 11.38
N GLY A 140 -3.92 -1.11 11.99
CA GLY A 140 -3.28 -2.24 11.31
C GLY A 140 -4.04 -3.53 11.57
N GLU A 141 -4.05 -4.41 10.57
CA GLU A 141 -4.66 -5.74 10.65
C GLU A 141 -3.63 -6.81 10.26
N GLN A 142 -3.73 -7.99 10.88
CA GLN A 142 -3.00 -9.18 10.44
C GLN A 142 -3.98 -10.18 9.84
N TRP A 143 -3.77 -10.55 8.59
CA TRP A 143 -4.68 -11.48 7.91
C TRP A 143 -4.20 -12.92 7.88
N HIS A 144 -2.90 -13.13 8.12
CA HIS A 144 -2.33 -14.47 8.14
C HIS A 144 -1.06 -14.51 9.00
N LYS A 145 -0.94 -15.58 9.80
CA LYS A 145 0.31 -16.06 10.37
C LYS A 145 0.42 -17.53 9.99
N ASN A 146 1.56 -17.96 9.46
CA ASN A 146 1.82 -19.40 9.50
C ASN A 146 2.03 -19.78 10.98
N GLY A 147 1.81 -21.04 11.36
CA GLY A 147 1.93 -21.49 12.76
C GLY A 147 3.34 -21.35 13.39
N ALA A 148 4.25 -20.60 12.76
CA ALA A 148 5.56 -20.27 13.29
C ALA A 148 5.45 -19.43 14.57
N THR A 149 6.40 -19.63 15.48
CA THR A 149 6.48 -18.90 16.76
C THR A 149 7.02 -17.49 16.60
N THR A 150 7.83 -17.24 15.57
CA THR A 150 8.36 -15.90 15.24
C THR A 150 7.23 -14.88 15.09
N ALA A 151 7.36 -13.74 15.76
CA ALA A 151 6.41 -12.64 15.64
C ALA A 151 6.52 -11.98 14.27
N HIS A 152 5.37 -11.70 13.64
CA HIS A 152 5.35 -10.80 12.49
C HIS A 152 5.38 -9.37 13.02
N THR A 153 6.31 -8.57 12.50
CA THR A 153 6.50 -7.19 12.92
C THR A 153 6.36 -6.25 11.73
N LEU A 154 5.84 -5.06 12.00
CA LEU A 154 5.90 -3.93 11.09
C LEU A 154 6.62 -2.78 11.80
N PRO A 155 7.95 -2.63 11.59
CA PRO A 155 8.71 -1.51 12.13
C PRO A 155 8.23 -0.20 11.51
N VAL A 156 8.05 0.81 12.35
CA VAL A 156 7.75 2.19 11.95
C VAL A 156 8.97 3.04 12.25
N GLN A 157 9.50 3.68 11.21
CA GLN A 157 10.75 4.41 11.26
C GLN A 157 10.63 5.74 10.48
N TYR A 158 11.56 6.66 10.70
CA TYR A 158 11.67 7.89 9.92
C TYR A 158 13.12 8.18 9.50
N LEU A 159 13.27 8.96 8.44
CA LEU A 159 14.53 9.50 7.99
C LEU A 159 14.31 10.91 7.46
N LEU A 160 15.09 11.87 7.96
CA LEU A 160 15.08 13.24 7.45
C LEU A 160 15.94 13.32 6.18
N GLY A 161 15.42 13.99 5.15
CA GLY A 161 16.16 14.19 3.90
C GLY A 161 16.34 12.92 3.06
N ALA A 162 15.52 11.88 3.26
CA ALA A 162 15.57 10.66 2.46
C ALA A 162 15.39 10.96 0.97
N THR A 163 16.26 10.39 0.13
CA THR A 163 16.16 10.45 -1.34
C THR A 163 15.58 9.17 -1.93
N ASP A 164 15.70 8.05 -1.21
CA ASP A 164 15.20 6.74 -1.59
C ASP A 164 14.67 6.02 -0.33
N ILE A 165 13.54 5.32 -0.46
CA ILE A 165 12.89 4.61 0.65
C ILE A 165 13.67 3.36 1.09
N SER A 166 14.52 2.82 0.21
CA SER A 166 15.29 1.59 0.42
C SER A 166 16.70 1.84 0.94
N THR A 167 17.14 3.11 1.04
CA THR A 167 18.50 3.46 1.48
C THR A 167 18.49 4.43 2.66
N GLY A 168 19.64 4.58 3.31
CA GLY A 168 19.83 5.47 4.46
C GLY A 168 19.71 4.77 5.81
N SER A 169 19.87 5.55 6.88
CA SER A 169 19.81 5.08 8.27
C SER A 169 18.54 5.56 8.94
N TRP A 170 17.54 4.68 9.00
CA TRP A 170 16.21 4.99 9.49
C TRP A 170 16.13 4.93 11.02
N ALA A 171 15.73 6.04 11.65
CA ALA A 171 15.54 6.12 13.08
C ALA A 171 14.23 5.41 13.49
N PRO A 172 14.27 4.49 14.48
CA PRO A 172 13.08 3.77 14.92
C PRO A 172 12.12 4.69 15.68
N ILE A 173 10.81 4.49 15.49
CA ILE A 173 9.74 5.14 16.24
C ILE A 173 9.03 4.11 17.12
N ALA A 174 8.53 3.06 16.48
CA ALA A 174 7.77 2.00 17.11
C ALA A 174 7.93 0.71 16.30
N THR A 175 7.60 -0.43 16.90
CA THR A 175 7.38 -1.67 16.16
C THR A 175 5.97 -2.14 16.45
N PHE A 176 5.17 -2.29 15.39
CA PHE A 176 3.88 -2.92 15.55
C PHE A 176 4.09 -4.43 15.65
N HIS A 177 3.76 -4.97 16.82
CA HIS A 177 3.79 -6.40 17.09
C HIS A 177 2.39 -6.95 16.89
N LEU A 178 2.22 -7.77 15.86
CA LEU A 178 0.97 -8.46 15.65
C LEU A 178 1.01 -9.76 16.48
N LEU A 179 0.42 -9.71 17.67
CA LEU A 179 0.11 -10.91 18.46
C LEU A 179 -1.08 -11.61 17.78
N SER A 180 -0.94 -12.91 17.55
CA SER A 180 -1.81 -13.75 16.72
C SER A 180 -3.31 -13.44 16.77
N ILE A 181 -3.97 -13.41 15.62
CA ILE A 181 -5.35 -13.91 15.54
C ILE A 181 -5.24 -15.44 15.68
N PRO A 182 -5.88 -16.09 16.67
CA PRO A 182 -5.96 -17.55 16.68
C PRO A 182 -6.64 -17.99 15.36
N PRO A 183 -6.25 -19.12 14.77
CA PRO A 183 -6.93 -19.61 13.57
C PRO A 183 -8.45 -19.66 13.83
N PRO A 184 -9.31 -19.35 12.83
CA PRO A 184 -10.74 -19.57 13.01
C PRO A 184 -10.93 -21.02 13.45
N SER A 185 -11.52 -21.23 14.62
CA SER A 185 -11.90 -22.58 15.03
C SER A 185 -12.86 -23.13 13.96
N PRO A 186 -12.83 -24.43 13.63
CA PRO A 186 -13.76 -25.01 12.65
C PRO A 186 -15.25 -24.99 13.09
N ALA A 187 -15.62 -24.26 14.13
CA ALA A 187 -16.91 -24.37 14.81
C ALA A 187 -17.70 -23.06 14.78
N SER A 188 -18.10 -22.59 13.60
CA SER A 188 -19.35 -21.82 13.47
C SER A 188 -19.96 -21.82 12.06
N MET A 189 -19.77 -22.89 11.27
CA MET A 189 -20.76 -23.19 10.24
C MET A 189 -21.97 -23.80 10.95
N ALA A 190 -22.86 -22.94 11.42
CA ALA A 190 -24.21 -23.34 11.73
C ALA A 190 -24.77 -24.05 10.50
N THR A 191 -25.07 -25.34 10.63
CA THR A 191 -25.94 -26.04 9.70
C THR A 191 -27.22 -25.22 9.56
N PRO A 192 -27.66 -24.83 8.35
CA PRO A 192 -28.97 -24.22 8.19
C PRO A 192 -30.04 -25.21 8.67
N PRO A 193 -31.11 -24.75 9.35
CA PRO A 193 -32.19 -25.63 9.75
C PRO A 193 -32.78 -26.30 8.50
N GLN A 194 -32.72 -27.63 8.43
CA GLN A 194 -33.53 -28.37 7.49
C GLN A 194 -34.98 -28.15 7.88
N THR A 195 -35.70 -27.38 7.08
CA THR A 195 -37.16 -27.36 7.14
C THR A 195 -37.62 -28.52 6.28
N ALA A 196 -38.20 -29.54 6.93
CA ALA A 196 -38.91 -30.61 6.24
C ALA A 196 -40.25 -30.06 5.72
N ALA A 197 -40.43 -30.15 4.41
CA ALA A 197 -41.70 -30.21 3.68
C ALA A 197 -41.31 -30.86 2.33
N GLU A 198 -41.81 -32.01 1.90
CA GLU A 198 -42.98 -32.84 2.22
C GLU A 198 -42.56 -34.27 2.62
#